data_AF-A0A6J8DQE8-F1
#
_entry.id   AF-A0A6J8DQE8-F1
#
_cell.length_a   1.000
_cell.length_b   1.000
_cell.length_c   1.000
_cell.angle_alpha   90.00
_cell.angle_beta   90.00
_cell.angle_gamma   90.00
#
_symmetry.space_group_name_H-M   'P 1'
#
loop_
_entity.id
_entity.type
_entity.pdbx_description
1 polymer ?
#
loop_
_entity_poly.entity_id
_entity_poly.type
_entity_poly.pdbx_seq_one_letter_code
_entity_poly.pdbx_strand_id
1 'polypeptide(L)'
;MEWNRKIEDKLTENWQWLMKTVMLKEIVHVLIEDKVIALDFWMNLKEKQISEQDRNANFFFEVSKFTKERYRMFVDALRKGGHSHLADMLEIKPQDLRVNKTPTALGPKNERIKKENIPKNSKSKPPPEHISKHDRTPSDIKRENSELRNQLTTISSHVGHLHSVTQNITGSLVSHSKTFVAEKESFVQRIQNIEEHEKYLELQDTNLKREMVIKHLRSEIVDLKVDLNHQINQLEIKLKDANVKRELKQQEAENLLSKITGLKTQMQSLTKDLNLEREEKIKLKIESTKLRKQNSELQEKIRQQTSKVVSLENDMLQVKSEKESAKSEFKLLEKKMSETEKVLKDKTQKNDELSRDIIDAKCKAEEFEQEKKRLENKVSNFEKEIVDLKAKLHKLEADKQRARMKSSVVPTWR
;
A
#
# COMPACT_ATOMS: atom_id res chain seq x y z
N MET A 1 20.90 -19.65 -20.31
CA MET A 1 19.70 -20.27 -20.90
C MET A 1 19.47 -21.66 -20.33
N GLU A 2 20.31 -22.67 -20.60
CA GLU A 2 20.09 -24.07 -20.15
C GLU A 2 19.81 -24.21 -18.64
N TRP A 3 20.52 -23.45 -17.79
CA TRP A 3 20.31 -23.46 -16.34
C TRP A 3 18.89 -23.06 -15.91
N ASN A 4 18.38 -21.92 -16.39
CA ASN A 4 17.02 -21.46 -16.10
C ASN A 4 15.98 -22.48 -16.55
N ARG A 5 16.15 -23.05 -17.75
CA ARG A 5 15.26 -24.10 -18.25
C ARG A 5 15.21 -25.30 -17.31
N LYS A 6 16.35 -25.75 -16.76
CA LYS A 6 16.38 -26.86 -15.78
C LYS A 6 15.73 -26.50 -14.44
N ILE A 7 15.71 -25.22 -14.03
CA ILE A 7 14.88 -24.77 -12.90
C ILE A 7 13.39 -24.79 -13.29
N GLU A 8 13.03 -24.28 -14.46
CA GLU A 8 11.64 -24.27 -14.96
C GLU A 8 11.08 -25.69 -15.07
N ASP A 9 11.85 -26.61 -15.64
CA ASP A 9 11.55 -28.05 -15.72
C ASP A 9 11.32 -28.62 -14.30
N LYS A 10 12.25 -28.40 -13.34
CA LYS A 10 12.13 -28.91 -11.95
C LYS A 10 10.98 -28.29 -11.15
N LEU A 11 10.72 -26.99 -11.30
CA LEU A 11 9.58 -26.33 -10.67
C LEU A 11 8.26 -26.82 -11.26
N THR A 12 8.22 -27.13 -12.56
CA THR A 12 7.03 -27.66 -13.25
C THR A 12 6.74 -29.10 -12.86
N GLU A 13 7.75 -29.98 -12.87
CA GLU A 13 7.65 -31.38 -12.40
C GLU A 13 7.05 -31.47 -10.99
N ASN A 14 7.42 -30.55 -10.10
CA ASN A 14 7.06 -30.59 -8.68
C ASN A 14 5.93 -29.60 -8.30
N TRP A 15 5.32 -28.92 -9.28
CA TRP A 15 4.46 -27.74 -9.06
C TRP A 15 3.27 -28.02 -8.12
N GLN A 16 2.53 -29.10 -8.37
CA GLN A 16 1.35 -29.44 -7.55
C GLN A 16 1.69 -29.75 -6.09
N TRP A 17 2.95 -30.12 -5.80
CA TRP A 17 3.40 -30.45 -4.46
C TRP A 17 3.98 -29.24 -3.75
N LEU A 18 4.79 -28.42 -4.44
CA LEU A 18 5.21 -27.09 -3.97
C LEU A 18 4.01 -26.24 -3.52
N MET A 19 2.96 -26.19 -4.36
CA MET A 19 1.76 -25.39 -4.11
C MET A 19 0.87 -25.92 -2.96
N LYS A 20 1.09 -27.14 -2.47
CA LYS A 20 0.36 -27.75 -1.34
C LYS A 20 1.17 -27.80 -0.05
N THR A 21 2.49 -27.97 -0.15
CA THR A 21 3.38 -28.29 0.97
C THR A 21 4.21 -27.09 1.43
N VAL A 22 4.36 -26.04 0.61
CA VAL A 22 5.05 -24.80 1.00
C VAL A 22 4.04 -23.69 1.28
N MET A 23 3.95 -23.23 2.54
CA MET A 23 3.33 -21.94 2.84
C MET A 23 4.43 -20.89 2.99
N LEU A 24 4.46 -19.87 2.12
CA LEU A 24 5.56 -18.91 2.07
C LEU A 24 5.87 -18.24 3.42
N LYS A 25 4.85 -18.01 4.25
CA LYS A 25 4.97 -17.45 5.60
C LYS A 25 5.92 -18.23 6.53
N GLU A 26 6.14 -19.51 6.28
CA GLU A 26 6.99 -20.40 7.10
C GLU A 26 8.47 -20.27 6.68
N ILE A 27 8.75 -20.20 5.37
CA ILE A 27 10.11 -20.13 4.84
C ILE A 27 10.63 -18.70 4.60
N VAL A 28 9.75 -17.70 4.53
CA VAL A 28 10.13 -16.33 4.14
C VAL A 28 11.15 -15.68 5.07
N HIS A 29 11.08 -15.96 6.37
CA HIS A 29 12.04 -15.41 7.33
C HIS A 29 13.46 -15.89 7.04
N VAL A 30 13.64 -17.19 6.80
CA VAL A 30 14.93 -17.78 6.40
C VAL A 30 15.40 -17.20 5.06
N LEU A 31 14.50 -17.05 4.09
CA LEU A 31 14.82 -16.50 2.76
C LEU A 31 15.24 -15.03 2.77
N ILE A 32 14.76 -14.23 3.74
CA ILE A 32 15.18 -12.84 3.93
C ILE A 32 16.51 -12.80 4.71
N GLU A 33 16.67 -13.63 5.74
CA GLU A 33 17.89 -13.72 6.55
C GLU A 33 19.11 -14.18 5.72
N ASP A 34 18.95 -15.24 4.92
CA ASP A 34 19.95 -15.71 3.95
C ASP A 34 20.08 -14.78 2.71
N LYS A 35 19.33 -13.68 2.64
CA LYS A 35 19.32 -12.70 1.54
C LYS A 35 18.95 -13.30 0.17
N VAL A 36 18.24 -14.42 0.17
CA VAL A 36 17.68 -15.06 -1.03
C VAL A 36 16.62 -14.17 -1.67
N ILE A 37 15.84 -13.43 -0.87
CA ILE A 37 14.91 -12.40 -1.33
C ILE A 37 15.08 -11.10 -0.54
N ALA A 38 14.74 -9.97 -1.17
CA ALA A 38 14.65 -8.69 -0.48
C ALA A 38 13.36 -8.59 0.34
N LEU A 39 13.42 -7.89 1.47
CA LEU A 39 12.24 -7.62 2.31
C LEU A 39 11.13 -6.90 1.52
N ASP A 40 11.51 -5.92 0.69
CA ASP A 40 10.58 -5.12 -0.12
C ASP A 40 9.82 -5.98 -1.15
N PHE A 41 10.48 -7.01 -1.71
CA PHE A 41 9.84 -7.97 -2.61
C PHE A 41 8.77 -8.78 -1.88
N TRP A 42 9.07 -9.25 -0.66
CA TRP A 42 8.07 -9.94 0.16
C TRP A 42 6.91 -9.02 0.57
N MET A 43 7.18 -7.78 0.97
CA MET A 43 6.14 -6.82 1.32
C MET A 43 5.21 -6.54 0.13
N ASN A 44 5.77 -6.28 -1.05
CA ASN A 44 5.01 -6.12 -2.31
C ASN A 44 4.17 -7.38 -2.65
N LEU A 45 4.69 -8.58 -2.38
CA LEU A 45 3.99 -9.85 -2.60
C LEU A 45 2.86 -10.09 -1.56
N LYS A 46 3.04 -9.59 -0.33
CA LYS A 46 2.11 -9.70 0.80
C LYS A 46 0.95 -8.70 0.69
N GLU A 47 1.22 -7.47 0.30
CA GLU A 47 0.23 -6.38 0.17
C GLU A 47 -0.77 -6.59 -0.98
N LYS A 48 -0.42 -7.40 -1.98
CA LYS A 48 -1.35 -7.82 -3.04
C LYS A 48 -2.50 -8.63 -2.46
N GLN A 49 -3.73 -8.18 -2.73
CA GLN A 49 -4.98 -8.90 -2.48
C GLN A 49 -5.16 -10.04 -3.50
N ILE A 50 -4.32 -11.07 -3.37
CA ILE A 50 -4.32 -12.30 -4.17
C ILE A 50 -4.39 -13.52 -3.23
N SER A 51 -4.83 -14.67 -3.75
CA SER A 51 -4.90 -15.89 -2.94
C SER A 51 -3.51 -16.35 -2.48
N GLU A 52 -3.44 -17.20 -1.45
CA GLU A 52 -2.16 -17.80 -1.03
C GLU A 52 -1.55 -18.68 -2.14
N GLN A 53 -2.39 -19.28 -3.00
CA GLN A 53 -1.93 -20.01 -4.20
C GLN A 53 -1.34 -19.07 -5.25
N ASP A 54 -2.00 -17.96 -5.59
CA ASP A 54 -1.46 -16.96 -6.52
C ASP A 54 -0.17 -16.33 -5.97
N ARG A 55 -0.09 -16.12 -4.65
CA ARG A 55 1.11 -15.61 -3.98
C ARG A 55 2.28 -16.59 -4.11
N ASN A 56 2.03 -17.88 -3.87
CA ASN A 56 2.99 -18.96 -4.11
C ASN A 56 3.43 -19.02 -5.58
N ALA A 57 2.49 -18.96 -6.53
CA ALA A 57 2.78 -19.02 -7.96
C ALA A 57 3.67 -17.84 -8.42
N ASN A 58 3.35 -16.61 -8.00
CA ASN A 58 4.14 -15.42 -8.29
C ASN A 58 5.56 -15.50 -7.68
N PHE A 59 5.71 -16.12 -6.50
CA PHE A 59 7.02 -16.35 -5.89
C PHE A 59 7.84 -17.36 -6.69
N PHE A 60 7.29 -18.53 -7.02
CA PHE A 60 8.03 -19.55 -7.76
C PHE A 60 8.40 -19.10 -9.20
N PHE A 61 7.59 -18.24 -9.81
CA PHE A 61 7.93 -17.57 -11.07
C PHE A 61 9.11 -16.57 -10.93
N GLU A 62 9.42 -16.08 -9.74
CA GLU A 62 10.66 -15.32 -9.50
C GLU A 62 11.84 -16.27 -9.21
N VAL A 63 11.60 -17.40 -8.53
CA VAL A 63 12.62 -18.44 -8.30
C VAL A 63 13.15 -19.03 -9.62
N SER A 64 12.34 -19.17 -10.68
CA SER A 64 12.82 -19.65 -11.98
C SER A 64 13.85 -18.72 -12.66
N LYS A 65 13.90 -17.45 -12.24
CA LYS A 65 14.86 -16.45 -12.73
C LYS A 65 16.14 -16.41 -11.89
N PHE A 66 16.23 -17.18 -10.80
CA PHE A 66 17.38 -17.14 -9.90
C PHE A 66 18.65 -17.63 -10.59
N THR A 67 19.76 -16.95 -10.30
CA THR A 67 21.11 -17.44 -10.65
C THR A 67 21.39 -18.76 -9.93
N LYS A 68 22.34 -19.55 -10.43
CA LYS A 68 22.69 -20.86 -9.85
C LYS A 68 22.95 -20.80 -8.35
N GLU A 69 23.66 -19.78 -7.88
CA GLU A 69 23.97 -19.61 -6.46
C GLU A 69 22.72 -19.22 -5.65
N ARG A 70 21.91 -18.29 -6.15
CA ARG A 70 20.66 -17.86 -5.48
C ARG A 70 19.62 -18.99 -5.43
N TYR A 71 19.58 -19.86 -6.44
CA TYR A 71 18.74 -21.06 -6.44
C TYR A 71 19.24 -22.12 -5.45
N ARG A 72 20.56 -22.34 -5.33
CA ARG A 72 21.13 -23.18 -4.27
C ARG A 72 20.74 -22.65 -2.88
N MET A 73 20.93 -21.35 -2.63
CA MET A 73 20.56 -20.74 -1.35
C MET A 73 19.05 -20.87 -1.06
N PHE A 74 18.19 -20.82 -2.07
CA PHE A 74 16.77 -21.13 -1.94
C PHE A 74 16.51 -22.60 -1.51
N VAL A 75 17.18 -23.56 -2.15
CA VAL A 75 17.09 -25.00 -1.81
C VAL A 75 17.61 -25.26 -0.37
N ASP A 76 18.70 -24.63 0.03
CA ASP A 76 19.24 -24.79 1.40
C ASP A 76 18.39 -24.06 2.45
N ALA A 77 17.73 -22.94 2.10
CA ALA A 77 16.73 -22.31 2.95
C ALA A 77 15.48 -23.19 3.16
N LEU A 78 15.07 -23.98 2.15
CA LEU A 78 14.03 -25.01 2.33
C LEU A 78 14.48 -26.09 3.34
N ARG A 79 15.74 -26.55 3.28
CA ARG A 79 16.31 -27.49 4.27
C ARG A 79 16.29 -26.92 5.68
N LYS A 80 16.75 -25.67 5.86
CA LYS A 80 16.70 -24.94 7.15
C LYS A 80 15.28 -24.78 7.67
N GLY A 81 14.31 -24.53 6.80
CA GLY A 81 12.88 -24.44 7.14
C GLY A 81 12.19 -25.78 7.43
N GLY A 82 12.91 -26.90 7.48
CA GLY A 82 12.35 -28.23 7.74
C GLY A 82 11.76 -28.94 6.51
N HIS A 83 11.79 -28.30 5.34
CA HIS A 83 11.28 -28.84 4.08
C HIS A 83 12.37 -29.61 3.28
N SER A 84 13.24 -30.37 3.96
CA SER A 84 14.37 -31.07 3.32
C SER A 84 13.95 -31.99 2.17
N HIS A 85 12.79 -32.65 2.29
CA HIS A 85 12.20 -33.48 1.24
C HIS A 85 11.88 -32.71 -0.05
N LEU A 86 11.47 -31.44 0.05
CA LEU A 86 11.22 -30.55 -1.10
C LEU A 86 12.53 -30.05 -1.70
N ALA A 87 13.51 -29.73 -0.84
CA ALA A 87 14.84 -29.33 -1.26
C ALA A 87 15.52 -30.42 -2.09
N ASP A 88 15.48 -31.68 -1.63
CA ASP A 88 16.11 -32.82 -2.29
C ASP A 88 15.43 -33.20 -3.64
N MET A 89 14.14 -32.84 -3.81
CA MET A 89 13.41 -32.96 -5.08
C MET A 89 13.68 -31.80 -6.05
N LEU A 90 14.08 -30.62 -5.54
CA LEU A 90 14.45 -29.45 -6.33
C LEU A 90 15.95 -29.29 -6.59
N GLU A 91 16.80 -30.11 -5.96
CA GLU A 91 18.24 -30.08 -6.12
C GLU A 91 18.67 -30.63 -7.50
N ILE A 92 19.15 -29.73 -8.37
CA ILE A 92 19.73 -30.09 -9.67
C ILE A 92 21.13 -30.67 -9.44
N LYS A 93 21.30 -31.97 -9.66
CA LYS A 93 22.53 -32.71 -9.31
C LYS A 93 23.57 -32.58 -10.43
N PRO A 94 24.88 -32.64 -10.12
CA PRO A 94 25.93 -32.50 -11.15
C PRO A 94 25.90 -33.56 -12.26
N GLN A 95 25.18 -34.66 -12.05
CA GLN A 95 24.98 -35.73 -13.03
C GLN A 95 23.98 -35.31 -14.13
N ASP A 96 23.02 -34.44 -13.82
CA ASP A 96 21.97 -33.91 -14.72
C ASP A 96 22.53 -32.91 -15.77
N LEU A 97 23.85 -32.77 -15.84
CA LEU A 97 24.60 -31.87 -16.73
C LEU A 97 25.37 -32.62 -17.83
N ARG A 98 25.29 -33.95 -17.91
CA ARG A 98 25.96 -34.74 -18.96
C ARG A 98 25.03 -35.05 -20.13
N VAL A 99 25.27 -34.41 -21.28
CA VAL A 99 24.61 -34.74 -22.55
C VAL A 99 25.28 -35.95 -23.20
N ASN A 100 24.47 -36.88 -23.71
CA ASN A 100 24.94 -38.11 -24.37
C ASN A 100 25.69 -37.83 -25.69
N LYS A 101 26.71 -38.66 -25.96
CA LYS A 101 27.29 -38.84 -27.30
C LYS A 101 27.14 -40.31 -27.70
N THR A 102 26.50 -40.59 -28.83
CA THR A 102 26.42 -41.93 -29.42
C THR A 102 27.54 -42.18 -30.43
N PRO A 103 28.05 -43.42 -30.55
CA PRO A 103 29.09 -43.79 -31.50
C PRO A 103 28.54 -44.48 -32.76
N THR A 104 29.26 -44.40 -33.88
CA THR A 104 29.10 -45.27 -35.06
C THR A 104 30.48 -45.59 -35.65
N ALA A 105 30.65 -46.78 -36.21
CA ALA A 105 31.91 -47.26 -36.83
C ALA A 105 31.62 -48.07 -38.12
N LEU A 106 32.69 -48.58 -38.75
CA LEU A 106 32.78 -49.50 -39.91
C LEU A 106 33.17 -48.86 -41.27
N GLY A 107 34.00 -49.59 -42.04
CA GLY A 107 34.31 -49.40 -43.48
C GLY A 107 33.68 -50.53 -44.33
N PRO A 108 34.33 -51.15 -45.37
CA PRO A 108 35.72 -50.96 -45.85
C PRO A 108 36.04 -51.19 -47.39
N LYS A 109 37.32 -50.98 -47.80
CA LYS A 109 38.16 -51.72 -48.83
C LYS A 109 37.91 -51.75 -50.39
N ASN A 110 39.01 -51.46 -51.15
CA ASN A 110 39.55 -52.09 -52.40
C ASN A 110 38.75 -52.03 -53.75
N GLU A 111 39.15 -52.47 -54.98
CA GLU A 111 40.36 -52.52 -55.89
C GLU A 111 39.92 -53.11 -57.29
N ARG A 112 40.67 -53.36 -58.41
CA ARG A 112 41.84 -52.81 -59.19
C ARG A 112 42.13 -53.77 -60.42
N ILE A 113 43.21 -53.58 -61.23
CA ILE A 113 43.82 -54.55 -62.22
C ILE A 113 43.07 -54.69 -63.61
N LYS A 114 43.61 -55.25 -64.73
CA LYS A 114 44.75 -54.82 -65.63
C LYS A 114 44.94 -55.73 -66.91
N LYS A 115 45.35 -55.15 -68.06
CA LYS A 115 46.31 -55.64 -69.13
C LYS A 115 45.98 -56.74 -70.23
N GLU A 116 46.58 -56.55 -71.45
CA GLU A 116 47.33 -57.50 -72.38
C GLU A 116 46.67 -58.61 -73.29
N ASN A 117 47.21 -59.13 -74.46
CA ASN A 117 48.25 -58.74 -75.49
C ASN A 117 48.37 -59.70 -76.75
N ILE A 118 48.99 -59.29 -77.90
CA ILE A 118 49.70 -60.12 -78.97
C ILE A 118 48.81 -61.10 -79.85
N PRO A 119 49.16 -61.91 -80.95
CA PRO A 119 50.41 -62.28 -81.76
C PRO A 119 50.39 -62.47 -83.35
N LYS A 120 51.50 -62.11 -84.07
CA LYS A 120 52.38 -62.90 -85.05
C LYS A 120 52.02 -63.45 -86.50
N ASN A 121 53.11 -63.56 -87.33
CA ASN A 121 53.53 -64.62 -88.35
C ASN A 121 53.10 -64.57 -89.87
N SER A 122 53.71 -65.22 -90.90
CA SER A 122 54.84 -66.22 -91.08
C SER A 122 55.57 -66.22 -92.49
N LYS A 123 56.20 -67.34 -93.00
CA LYS A 123 57.29 -67.47 -94.04
C LYS A 123 57.03 -68.45 -95.23
N SER A 124 57.86 -68.48 -96.32
CA SER A 124 58.16 -69.66 -97.22
C SER A 124 59.44 -69.52 -98.15
N LYS A 125 59.82 -70.52 -99.00
CA LYS A 125 61.16 -70.67 -99.70
C LYS A 125 61.13 -71.49 -101.09
N PRO A 126 62.18 -72.17 -101.71
CA PRO A 126 62.38 -72.42 -103.18
C PRO A 126 62.28 -73.95 -103.55
N PRO A 127 62.96 -74.67 -104.53
CA PRO A 127 64.19 -74.53 -105.42
C PRO A 127 63.85 -74.78 -106.95
N PRO A 128 64.60 -75.41 -107.92
CA PRO A 128 65.97 -76.02 -108.06
C PRO A 128 66.78 -75.67 -109.38
N GLU A 129 67.40 -76.65 -110.08
CA GLU A 129 68.48 -76.54 -111.12
C GLU A 129 68.37 -77.62 -112.27
N HIS A 130 69.19 -77.55 -113.36
CA HIS A 130 70.01 -78.68 -113.92
C HIS A 130 70.82 -78.36 -115.24
N ILE A 131 71.60 -79.35 -115.75
CA ILE A 131 72.77 -79.22 -116.67
C ILE A 131 72.77 -80.30 -117.79
N SER A 132 73.31 -80.03 -118.99
CA SER A 132 73.93 -81.07 -119.87
C SER A 132 74.90 -80.50 -120.94
N LYS A 133 75.66 -81.37 -121.63
CA LYS A 133 76.60 -81.10 -122.76
C LYS A 133 76.44 -82.17 -123.85
N HIS A 134 76.77 -81.87 -125.12
CA HIS A 134 77.39 -82.80 -126.10
C HIS A 134 77.76 -82.11 -127.43
N ASP A 135 78.81 -82.59 -128.10
CA ASP A 135 79.29 -82.09 -129.42
C ASP A 135 78.49 -82.62 -130.62
N ARG A 136 78.43 -81.84 -131.72
CA ARG A 136 78.04 -82.30 -133.08
C ARG A 136 78.45 -81.31 -134.19
N THR A 137 78.21 -81.70 -135.44
CA THR A 137 78.92 -81.24 -136.65
C THR A 137 78.14 -80.24 -137.54
N PRO A 138 78.78 -79.57 -138.53
CA PRO A 138 78.26 -78.33 -139.14
C PRO A 138 76.98 -78.38 -139.99
N SER A 139 76.29 -79.51 -140.12
CA SER A 139 75.05 -79.63 -140.92
C SER A 139 73.81 -79.04 -140.25
N ASP A 140 73.76 -79.07 -138.91
CA ASP A 140 72.49 -78.98 -138.19
C ASP A 140 72.03 -77.53 -137.93
N ILE A 141 72.99 -76.59 -137.93
CA ILE A 141 72.81 -75.14 -137.70
C ILE A 141 71.72 -74.52 -138.59
N LYS A 142 71.53 -75.05 -139.82
CA LYS A 142 70.58 -74.50 -140.79
C LYS A 142 69.12 -74.89 -140.49
N ARG A 143 68.88 -76.04 -139.85
CA ARG A 143 67.56 -76.45 -139.35
C ARG A 143 67.28 -75.81 -137.99
N GLU A 144 68.28 -75.79 -137.11
CA GLU A 144 68.17 -75.15 -135.79
C GLU A 144 67.80 -73.67 -135.91
N ASN A 145 68.30 -72.96 -136.93
CA ASN A 145 67.87 -71.58 -137.24
C ASN A 145 66.37 -71.43 -137.59
N SER A 146 65.73 -72.44 -138.21
CA SER A 146 64.27 -72.43 -138.42
C SER A 146 63.50 -72.84 -137.16
N GLU A 147 64.01 -73.79 -136.40
CA GLU A 147 63.46 -74.22 -135.11
C GLU A 147 63.46 -73.05 -134.11
N LEU A 148 64.58 -72.33 -133.99
CA LEU A 148 64.76 -71.11 -133.18
C LEU A 148 63.89 -69.94 -133.67
N ARG A 149 63.63 -69.79 -134.97
CA ARG A 149 62.68 -68.77 -135.48
C ARG A 149 61.24 -69.09 -135.09
N ASN A 150 60.83 -70.35 -135.14
CA ASN A 150 59.50 -70.78 -134.69
C ASN A 150 59.35 -70.69 -133.16
N GLN A 151 60.43 -70.97 -132.41
CA GLN A 151 60.47 -70.68 -130.98
C GLN A 151 60.40 -69.17 -130.72
N LEU A 152 61.10 -68.33 -131.49
CA LEU A 152 61.07 -66.88 -131.34
C LEU A 152 59.69 -66.27 -131.65
N THR A 153 58.96 -66.76 -132.65
CA THR A 153 57.55 -66.35 -132.87
C THR A 153 56.61 -66.89 -131.80
N THR A 154 56.84 -68.10 -131.28
CA THR A 154 56.09 -68.65 -130.15
C THR A 154 56.34 -67.87 -128.86
N ILE A 155 57.58 -67.46 -128.61
CA ILE A 155 57.99 -66.58 -127.51
C ILE A 155 57.42 -65.18 -127.71
N SER A 156 57.45 -64.63 -128.92
CA SER A 156 56.82 -63.33 -129.24
C SER A 156 55.31 -63.35 -128.99
N SER A 157 54.63 -64.46 -129.35
CA SER A 157 53.22 -64.69 -129.03
C SER A 157 52.98 -64.79 -127.52
N HIS A 158 53.82 -65.54 -126.78
CA HIS A 158 53.75 -65.60 -125.32
C HIS A 158 54.05 -64.24 -124.66
N VAL A 159 54.98 -63.45 -125.20
CA VAL A 159 55.28 -62.09 -124.72
C VAL A 159 54.12 -61.15 -125.01
N GLY A 160 53.45 -61.26 -126.17
CA GLY A 160 52.21 -60.53 -126.46
C GLY A 160 51.06 -60.92 -125.54
N HIS A 161 50.88 -62.22 -125.27
CA HIS A 161 49.85 -62.72 -124.36
C HIS A 161 50.16 -62.37 -122.90
N LEU A 162 51.43 -62.40 -122.48
CA LEU A 162 51.89 -61.92 -121.18
C LEU A 162 51.72 -60.41 -121.08
N HIS A 163 51.96 -59.64 -122.14
CA HIS A 163 51.73 -58.19 -122.15
C HIS A 163 50.23 -57.87 -122.03
N SER A 164 49.36 -58.61 -122.72
CA SER A 164 47.90 -58.51 -122.57
C SER A 164 47.44 -58.90 -121.15
N VAL A 165 47.97 -59.99 -120.59
CA VAL A 165 47.70 -60.40 -119.21
C VAL A 165 48.21 -59.36 -118.20
N THR A 166 49.40 -58.79 -118.40
CA THR A 166 49.93 -57.68 -117.59
C THR A 166 49.03 -56.46 -117.71
N GLN A 167 48.63 -56.04 -118.92
CA GLN A 167 47.71 -54.91 -119.10
C GLN A 167 46.36 -55.15 -118.42
N ASN A 168 45.80 -56.37 -118.51
CA ASN A 168 44.54 -56.72 -117.85
C ASN A 168 44.67 -56.77 -116.32
N ILE A 169 45.77 -57.31 -115.79
CA ILE A 169 46.06 -57.31 -114.35
C ILE A 169 46.28 -55.87 -113.86
N THR A 170 47.08 -55.07 -114.55
CA THR A 170 47.32 -53.65 -114.21
C THR A 170 46.03 -52.84 -114.31
N GLY A 171 45.21 -53.03 -115.35
CA GLY A 171 43.92 -52.35 -115.52
C GLY A 171 42.91 -52.74 -114.43
N SER A 172 42.85 -54.02 -114.06
CA SER A 172 42.01 -54.52 -112.96
C SER A 172 42.49 -54.01 -111.59
N LEU A 173 43.80 -54.00 -111.35
CA LEU A 173 44.42 -53.53 -110.11
C LEU A 173 44.30 -52.00 -109.96
N VAL A 174 44.44 -51.24 -111.06
CA VAL A 174 44.18 -49.79 -111.08
C VAL A 174 42.69 -49.50 -110.88
N SER A 175 41.79 -50.32 -111.43
CA SER A 175 40.35 -50.19 -111.19
C SER A 175 39.98 -50.47 -109.74
N HIS A 176 40.48 -51.57 -109.16
CA HIS A 176 40.32 -51.89 -107.73
C HIS A 176 40.94 -50.83 -106.81
N SER A 177 42.09 -50.28 -107.18
CA SER A 177 42.73 -49.18 -106.45
C SER A 177 41.86 -47.92 -106.47
N LYS A 178 41.25 -47.59 -107.62
CA LYS A 178 40.31 -46.47 -107.75
C LYS A 178 39.03 -46.67 -106.94
N THR A 179 38.42 -47.85 -106.96
CA THR A 179 37.23 -48.12 -106.13
C THR A 179 37.59 -48.13 -104.64
N PHE A 180 38.72 -48.72 -104.24
CA PHE A 180 39.19 -48.68 -102.85
C PHE A 180 39.50 -47.25 -102.36
N VAL A 181 40.05 -46.38 -103.21
CA VAL A 181 40.23 -44.95 -102.89
C VAL A 181 38.88 -44.26 -102.73
N ALA A 182 37.93 -44.46 -103.64
CA ALA A 182 36.58 -43.87 -103.54
C ALA A 182 35.78 -44.40 -102.33
N GLU A 183 35.94 -45.68 -101.97
CA GLU A 183 35.36 -46.28 -100.75
C GLU A 183 36.01 -45.68 -99.50
N LYS A 184 37.34 -45.51 -99.48
CA LYS A 184 38.05 -44.84 -98.40
C LYS A 184 37.61 -43.39 -98.24
N GLU A 185 37.44 -42.65 -99.34
CA GLU A 185 36.92 -41.27 -99.34
C GLU A 185 35.47 -41.24 -98.82
N SER A 186 34.60 -42.15 -99.27
CA SER A 186 33.26 -42.32 -98.70
C SER A 186 33.27 -42.64 -97.20
N PHE A 187 34.25 -43.41 -96.73
CA PHE A 187 34.41 -43.75 -95.31
C PHE A 187 34.89 -42.54 -94.49
N VAL A 188 35.85 -41.76 -95.01
CA VAL A 188 36.26 -40.47 -94.40
C VAL A 188 35.09 -39.50 -94.32
N GLN A 189 34.31 -39.37 -95.39
CA GLN A 189 33.11 -38.52 -95.40
C GLN A 189 32.08 -38.96 -94.34
N ARG A 190 31.91 -40.28 -94.14
CA ARG A 190 31.04 -40.82 -93.07
C ARG A 190 31.58 -40.54 -91.67
N ILE A 191 32.89 -40.66 -91.45
CA ILE A 191 33.52 -40.30 -90.16
C ILE A 191 33.24 -38.82 -89.86
N GLN A 192 33.48 -37.93 -90.81
CA GLN A 192 33.26 -36.49 -90.61
C GLN A 192 31.79 -36.16 -90.31
N ASN A 193 30.84 -36.79 -91.02
CA ASN A 193 29.41 -36.66 -90.72
C ASN A 193 29.05 -37.19 -89.31
N ILE A 194 29.72 -38.24 -88.83
CA ILE A 194 29.54 -38.78 -87.46
C ILE A 194 30.09 -37.80 -86.43
N GLU A 195 31.27 -37.23 -86.63
CA GLU A 195 31.83 -36.21 -85.73
C GLU A 195 30.96 -34.95 -85.65
N GLU A 196 30.36 -34.52 -86.76
CA GLU A 196 29.42 -33.41 -86.78
C GLU A 196 28.10 -33.74 -86.04
N HIS A 197 27.61 -34.97 -86.17
CA HIS A 197 26.45 -35.43 -85.42
C HIS A 197 26.74 -35.58 -83.91
N GLU A 198 27.93 -36.06 -83.53
CA GLU A 198 28.39 -36.17 -82.16
C GLU A 198 28.43 -34.79 -81.48
N LYS A 199 29.04 -33.79 -82.12
CA LYS A 199 29.03 -32.38 -81.67
C LYS A 199 27.62 -31.81 -81.51
N TYR A 200 26.67 -32.19 -82.39
CA TYR A 200 25.26 -31.81 -82.24
C TYR A 200 24.59 -32.48 -81.02
N LEU A 201 24.92 -33.75 -80.74
CA LEU A 201 24.39 -34.47 -79.59
C LEU A 201 24.96 -33.96 -78.26
N GLU A 202 26.25 -33.61 -78.20
CA GLU A 202 26.85 -32.89 -77.06
C GLU A 202 26.16 -31.53 -76.81
N LEU A 203 25.83 -30.80 -77.88
CA LEU A 203 25.11 -29.54 -77.78
C LEU A 203 23.65 -29.73 -77.33
N GLN A 204 22.99 -30.83 -77.71
CA GLN A 204 21.68 -31.17 -77.14
C GLN A 204 21.77 -31.56 -75.66
N ASP A 205 22.68 -32.45 -75.27
CA ASP A 205 22.85 -32.89 -73.88
C ASP A 205 23.19 -31.72 -72.94
N THR A 206 24.09 -30.84 -73.34
CA THR A 206 24.42 -29.64 -72.56
C THR A 206 23.25 -28.65 -72.47
N ASN A 207 22.40 -28.52 -73.50
CA ASN A 207 21.18 -27.72 -73.44
C ASN A 207 20.08 -28.38 -72.58
N LEU A 208 19.91 -29.71 -72.63
CA LEU A 208 18.98 -30.46 -71.78
C LEU A 208 19.38 -30.36 -70.30
N LYS A 209 20.68 -30.44 -69.98
CA LYS A 209 21.21 -30.21 -68.63
C LYS A 209 20.93 -28.79 -68.15
N ARG A 210 21.07 -27.76 -69.00
CA ARG A 210 20.69 -26.37 -68.69
C ARG A 210 19.18 -26.23 -68.46
N GLU A 211 18.35 -26.83 -69.32
CA GLU A 211 16.89 -26.88 -69.19
C GLU A 211 16.45 -27.49 -67.84
N MET A 212 17.06 -28.60 -67.41
CA MET A 212 16.76 -29.24 -66.12
C MET A 212 17.12 -28.34 -64.94
N VAL A 213 18.29 -27.70 -64.94
CA VAL A 213 18.70 -26.75 -63.90
C VAL A 213 17.76 -25.53 -63.87
N ILE A 214 17.39 -24.99 -65.03
CA ILE A 214 16.44 -23.87 -65.13
C ILE A 214 15.05 -24.26 -64.60
N LYS A 215 14.58 -25.47 -64.87
CA LYS A 215 13.29 -25.99 -64.34
C LYS A 215 13.33 -26.17 -62.82
N HIS A 216 14.44 -26.69 -62.27
CA HIS A 216 14.62 -26.83 -60.83
C HIS A 216 14.63 -25.47 -60.11
N LEU A 217 15.46 -24.52 -60.57
CA LEU A 217 15.54 -23.16 -60.02
C LEU A 217 14.20 -22.41 -60.13
N ARG A 218 13.42 -22.65 -61.20
CA ARG A 218 12.06 -22.08 -61.33
C ARG A 218 11.08 -22.63 -60.30
N SER A 219 11.18 -23.90 -59.91
CA SER A 219 10.40 -24.46 -58.80
C SER A 219 10.81 -23.79 -57.49
N GLU A 220 12.11 -23.81 -57.19
CA GLU A 220 12.65 -23.25 -55.94
C GLU A 220 12.28 -21.76 -55.76
N ILE A 221 12.30 -20.97 -56.84
CA ILE A 221 11.83 -19.57 -56.82
C ILE A 221 10.32 -19.44 -56.54
N VAL A 222 9.49 -20.38 -57.00
CA VAL A 222 8.04 -20.40 -56.69
C VAL A 222 7.83 -20.80 -55.23
N ASP A 223 8.52 -21.84 -54.76
CA ASP A 223 8.42 -22.36 -53.40
C ASP A 223 8.87 -21.30 -52.37
N LEU A 224 10.04 -20.67 -52.59
CA LEU A 224 10.54 -19.55 -51.79
C LEU A 224 9.58 -18.34 -51.80
N LYS A 225 8.89 -18.08 -52.92
CA LYS A 225 7.91 -16.99 -53.03
C LYS A 225 6.65 -17.29 -52.22
N VAL A 226 6.20 -18.54 -52.17
CA VAL A 226 5.08 -18.99 -51.32
C VAL A 226 5.45 -18.83 -49.84
N ASP A 227 6.63 -19.29 -49.44
CA ASP A 227 7.13 -19.18 -48.06
C ASP A 227 7.30 -17.73 -47.61
N LEU A 228 7.90 -16.86 -48.43
CA LEU A 228 8.01 -15.42 -48.14
C LEU A 228 6.64 -14.77 -47.97
N ASN A 229 5.68 -15.09 -48.85
CA ASN A 229 4.32 -14.55 -48.75
C ASN A 229 3.59 -15.06 -47.50
N HIS A 230 3.81 -16.32 -47.09
CA HIS A 230 3.30 -16.86 -45.83
C HIS A 230 3.91 -16.16 -44.61
N GLN A 231 5.22 -15.90 -44.62
CA GLN A 231 5.91 -15.17 -43.54
C GLN A 231 5.42 -13.71 -43.43
N ILE A 232 5.21 -13.02 -44.54
CA ILE A 232 4.62 -11.67 -44.58
C ILE A 232 3.22 -11.68 -43.93
N ASN A 233 2.35 -12.61 -44.34
CA ASN A 233 1.01 -12.74 -43.77
C ASN A 233 1.04 -13.02 -42.25
N GLN A 234 1.95 -13.87 -41.78
CA GLN A 234 2.14 -14.08 -40.34
C GLN A 234 2.58 -12.81 -39.60
N LEU A 235 3.48 -12.01 -40.19
CA LEU A 235 3.97 -10.77 -39.59
C LEU A 235 2.88 -9.69 -39.55
N GLU A 236 2.06 -9.57 -40.60
CA GLU A 236 0.90 -8.69 -40.61
C GLU A 236 -0.11 -9.04 -39.50
N ILE A 237 -0.43 -10.32 -39.32
CA ILE A 237 -1.34 -10.78 -38.26
C ILE A 237 -0.76 -10.43 -36.89
N LYS A 238 0.53 -10.73 -36.64
CA LYS A 238 1.22 -10.39 -35.38
C LYS A 238 1.27 -8.88 -35.13
N LEU A 239 1.39 -8.05 -36.17
CA LEU A 239 1.37 -6.59 -36.09
C LEU A 239 -0.04 -6.05 -35.75
N LYS A 240 -1.08 -6.59 -36.40
CA LYS A 240 -2.49 -6.26 -36.12
C LYS A 240 -2.84 -6.61 -34.66
N ASP A 241 -2.49 -7.81 -34.21
CA ASP A 241 -2.63 -8.27 -32.82
C ASP A 241 -1.93 -7.35 -31.81
N ALA A 242 -0.68 -6.96 -32.10
CA ALA A 242 0.11 -6.09 -31.24
C ALA A 242 -0.46 -4.67 -31.16
N ASN A 243 -1.04 -4.15 -32.26
CA ASN A 243 -1.71 -2.86 -32.28
C ASN A 243 -3.01 -2.88 -31.46
N VAL A 244 -3.88 -3.87 -31.64
CA VAL A 244 -5.11 -4.03 -30.83
C VAL A 244 -4.78 -4.16 -29.33
N LYS A 245 -3.73 -4.93 -28.99
CA LYS A 245 -3.24 -5.06 -27.60
C LYS A 245 -2.61 -3.77 -27.05
N ARG A 246 -2.15 -2.83 -27.89
CA ARG A 246 -1.71 -1.49 -27.46
C ARG A 246 -2.91 -0.59 -27.22
N GLU A 247 -3.85 -0.55 -28.16
CA GLU A 247 -5.03 0.31 -28.11
C GLU A 247 -5.94 -0.01 -26.92
N LEU A 248 -6.20 -1.29 -26.65
CA LEU A 248 -6.96 -1.73 -25.47
C LEU A 248 -6.30 -1.26 -24.16
N LYS A 249 -4.97 -1.40 -24.05
CA LYS A 249 -4.21 -0.93 -22.88
C LYS A 249 -4.18 0.61 -22.74
N GLN A 250 -4.26 1.32 -23.86
CA GLN A 250 -4.38 2.77 -23.85
C GLN A 250 -5.76 3.20 -23.31
N GLN A 251 -6.85 2.57 -23.79
CA GLN A 251 -8.21 2.81 -23.29
C GLN A 251 -8.34 2.45 -21.79
N GLU A 252 -7.71 1.37 -21.33
CA GLU A 252 -7.60 1.04 -19.90
C GLU A 252 -6.89 2.15 -19.10
N ALA A 253 -5.77 2.67 -19.60
CA ALA A 253 -5.02 3.75 -18.96
C ALA A 253 -5.80 5.07 -18.91
N GLU A 254 -6.50 5.45 -19.98
CA GLU A 254 -7.35 6.63 -20.05
C GLU A 254 -8.55 6.55 -19.08
N ASN A 255 -9.17 5.37 -18.97
CA ASN A 255 -10.23 5.09 -18.01
C ASN A 255 -9.72 5.21 -16.55
N LEU A 256 -8.53 4.68 -16.26
CA LEU A 256 -7.88 4.80 -14.95
C LEU A 256 -7.51 6.27 -14.63
N LEU A 257 -6.98 7.03 -15.59
CA LEU A 257 -6.69 8.46 -15.43
C LEU A 257 -7.95 9.28 -15.14
N SER A 258 -9.07 8.98 -15.81
CA SER A 258 -10.37 9.60 -15.52
C SER A 258 -10.83 9.30 -14.09
N LYS A 259 -10.75 8.04 -13.64
CA LYS A 259 -11.09 7.62 -12.27
C LYS A 259 -10.20 8.31 -11.21
N ILE A 260 -8.89 8.35 -11.43
CA ILE A 260 -7.93 9.04 -10.56
C ILE A 260 -8.25 10.54 -10.46
N THR A 261 -8.63 11.17 -11.58
CA THR A 261 -9.02 12.59 -11.62
C THR A 261 -10.31 12.83 -10.82
N GLY A 262 -11.33 11.98 -10.97
CA GLY A 262 -12.57 12.06 -10.18
C GLY A 262 -12.33 11.90 -8.68
N LEU A 263 -11.54 10.89 -8.28
CA LEU A 263 -11.17 10.65 -6.88
C LEU A 263 -10.37 11.83 -6.29
N LYS A 264 -9.47 12.44 -7.07
CA LYS A 264 -8.71 13.64 -6.67
C LYS A 264 -9.64 14.82 -6.36
N THR A 265 -10.64 15.07 -7.21
CA THR A 265 -11.65 16.11 -6.99
C THR A 265 -12.51 15.83 -5.75
N GLN A 266 -12.94 14.58 -5.54
CA GLN A 266 -13.67 14.19 -4.33
C GLN A 266 -12.84 14.40 -3.05
N MET A 267 -11.56 13.99 -3.07
CA MET A 267 -10.62 14.19 -1.96
C MET A 267 -10.42 15.69 -1.66
N GLN A 268 -10.39 16.55 -2.68
CA GLN A 268 -10.29 18.00 -2.51
C GLN A 268 -11.54 18.61 -1.84
N SER A 269 -12.75 18.14 -2.19
CA SER A 269 -13.98 18.55 -1.48
C SER A 269 -13.92 18.12 -0.02
N LEU A 270 -13.71 16.82 0.25
CA LEU A 270 -13.67 16.28 1.60
C LEU A 270 -12.62 16.96 2.49
N THR A 271 -11.49 17.38 1.91
CA THR A 271 -10.46 18.17 2.61
C THR A 271 -10.95 19.57 2.98
N LYS A 272 -11.73 20.23 2.12
CA LYS A 272 -12.35 21.53 2.41
C LYS A 272 -13.42 21.39 3.49
N ASP A 273 -14.30 20.41 3.35
CA ASP A 273 -15.44 20.20 4.24
C ASP A 273 -14.97 19.84 5.67
N LEU A 274 -13.98 18.95 5.78
CA LEU A 274 -13.33 18.59 7.05
C LEU A 274 -12.55 19.75 7.70
N ASN A 275 -12.11 20.75 6.94
CA ASN A 275 -11.54 21.97 7.51
C ASN A 275 -12.61 22.94 8.05
N LEU A 276 -13.78 23.02 7.40
CA LEU A 276 -14.92 23.79 7.91
C LEU A 276 -15.43 23.20 9.24
N GLU A 277 -15.60 21.88 9.35
CA GLU A 277 -15.95 21.21 10.61
C GLU A 277 -14.93 21.48 11.72
N ARG A 278 -13.63 21.52 11.40
CA ARG A 278 -12.56 21.85 12.35
C ARG A 278 -12.70 23.28 12.88
N GLU A 279 -12.98 24.25 12.01
CA GLU A 279 -13.23 25.63 12.43
C GLU A 279 -14.46 25.76 13.32
N GLU A 280 -15.57 25.11 12.96
CA GLU A 280 -16.80 25.11 13.76
C GLU A 280 -16.57 24.48 15.13
N LYS A 281 -15.88 23.33 15.18
CA LYS A 281 -15.48 22.67 16.43
C LYS A 281 -14.58 23.54 17.31
N ILE A 282 -13.74 24.40 16.73
CA ILE A 282 -12.95 25.39 17.45
C ILE A 282 -13.85 26.51 18.01
N LYS A 283 -14.76 27.06 17.20
CA LYS A 283 -15.74 28.09 17.61
C LYS A 283 -16.60 27.61 18.79
N LEU A 284 -17.21 26.42 18.66
CA LEU A 284 -18.01 25.79 19.72
C LEU A 284 -17.20 25.48 20.99
N LYS A 285 -15.92 25.10 20.87
CA LYS A 285 -15.04 24.89 22.03
C LYS A 285 -14.73 26.18 22.78
N ILE A 286 -14.55 27.31 22.08
CA ILE A 286 -14.34 28.64 22.67
C ILE A 286 -15.62 29.14 23.37
N GLU A 287 -16.78 28.89 22.78
CA GLU A 287 -18.07 29.23 23.41
C GLU A 287 -18.33 28.37 24.66
N SER A 288 -18.04 27.06 24.59
CA SER A 288 -18.17 26.15 25.74
C SER A 288 -17.29 26.57 26.93
N THR A 289 -16.04 27.02 26.71
CA THR A 289 -15.19 27.51 27.81
C THR A 289 -15.65 28.86 28.36
N LYS A 290 -16.17 29.76 27.51
CA LYS A 290 -16.80 31.02 27.93
C LYS A 290 -18.01 30.78 28.82
N LEU A 291 -18.96 29.94 28.38
CA LEU A 291 -20.15 29.56 29.14
C LEU A 291 -19.79 28.88 30.47
N ARG A 292 -18.79 27.99 30.47
CA ARG A 292 -18.29 27.35 31.70
C ARG A 292 -17.75 28.37 32.71
N LYS A 293 -16.99 29.38 32.26
CA LYS A 293 -16.50 30.47 33.12
C LYS A 293 -17.66 31.30 33.70
N GLN A 294 -18.62 31.68 32.87
CA GLN A 294 -19.82 32.43 33.31
C GLN A 294 -20.63 31.64 34.34
N ASN A 295 -20.79 30.32 34.16
CA ASN A 295 -21.48 29.47 35.13
C ASN A 295 -20.76 29.43 36.49
N SER A 296 -19.43 29.29 36.51
CA SER A 296 -18.66 29.34 37.76
C SER A 296 -18.71 30.71 38.45
N GLU A 297 -18.72 31.82 37.69
CA GLU A 297 -18.93 33.17 38.24
C GLU A 297 -20.33 33.36 38.84
N LEU A 298 -21.36 32.75 38.25
CA LEU A 298 -22.72 32.75 38.79
C LEU A 298 -22.85 31.87 40.04
N GLN A 299 -22.24 30.69 40.05
CA GLN A 299 -22.22 29.79 41.22
C GLN A 299 -21.56 30.45 42.43
N GLU A 300 -20.46 31.17 42.25
CA GLU A 300 -19.81 31.91 43.34
C GLU A 300 -20.66 33.10 43.82
N LYS A 301 -21.32 33.84 42.92
CA LYS A 301 -22.28 34.89 43.31
C LYS A 301 -23.46 34.34 44.12
N ILE A 302 -24.01 33.19 43.72
CA ILE A 302 -25.06 32.49 44.47
C ILE A 302 -24.55 32.11 45.85
N ARG A 303 -23.36 31.50 45.97
CA ARG A 303 -22.75 31.14 47.26
C ARG A 303 -22.60 32.35 48.20
N GLN A 304 -22.17 33.50 47.66
CA GLN A 304 -22.05 34.76 48.39
C GLN A 304 -23.39 35.41 48.76
N GLN A 305 -24.45 35.15 48.00
CA GLN A 305 -25.81 35.60 48.34
C GLN A 305 -26.42 34.70 49.42
N THR A 306 -26.27 33.37 49.32
CA THR A 306 -26.73 32.43 50.34
C THR A 306 -26.10 32.70 51.70
N SER A 307 -24.80 32.97 51.80
CA SER A 307 -24.17 33.32 53.08
C SER A 307 -24.67 34.65 53.68
N LYS A 308 -25.02 35.63 52.82
CA LYS A 308 -25.65 36.89 53.28
C LYS A 308 -27.08 36.67 53.77
N VAL A 309 -27.87 35.81 53.11
CA VAL A 309 -29.22 35.45 53.57
C VAL A 309 -29.15 34.80 54.95
N VAL A 310 -28.27 33.81 55.15
CA VAL A 310 -28.09 33.15 56.45
C VAL A 310 -27.63 34.13 57.55
N SER A 311 -26.82 35.15 57.23
CA SER A 311 -26.50 36.22 58.18
C SER A 311 -27.76 36.98 58.58
N LEU A 312 -28.51 37.50 57.60
CA LEU A 312 -29.72 38.30 57.83
C LEU A 312 -30.83 37.52 58.55
N GLU A 313 -30.91 36.20 58.34
CA GLU A 313 -31.82 35.31 59.08
C GLU A 313 -31.44 35.22 60.56
N ASN A 314 -30.14 35.11 60.88
CA ASN A 314 -29.65 35.14 62.26
C ASN A 314 -29.85 36.51 62.91
N ASP A 315 -29.51 37.59 62.19
CA ASP A 315 -29.71 38.98 62.64
C ASP A 315 -31.20 39.25 62.96
N MET A 316 -32.11 38.77 62.10
CA MET A 316 -33.55 38.85 62.31
C MET A 316 -34.03 38.02 63.52
N LEU A 317 -33.44 36.85 63.77
CA LEU A 317 -33.75 36.04 64.95
C LEU A 317 -33.28 36.72 66.25
N GLN A 318 -32.12 37.38 66.24
CA GLN A 318 -31.64 38.18 67.37
C GLN A 318 -32.55 39.39 67.64
N VAL A 319 -32.84 40.21 66.62
CA VAL A 319 -33.75 41.37 66.77
C VAL A 319 -35.14 40.93 67.28
N LYS A 320 -35.59 39.73 66.90
CA LYS A 320 -36.86 39.15 67.39
C LYS A 320 -36.81 38.74 68.87
N SER A 321 -35.70 38.21 69.38
CA SER A 321 -35.56 37.86 70.80
C SER A 321 -35.37 39.12 71.67
N GLU A 322 -34.55 40.07 71.22
CA GLU A 322 -34.38 41.39 71.85
C GLU A 322 -35.72 42.12 71.99
N LYS A 323 -36.55 42.12 70.92
CA LYS A 323 -37.90 42.71 70.93
C LYS A 323 -38.81 42.10 72.00
N GLU A 324 -38.85 40.77 72.14
CA GLU A 324 -39.70 40.12 73.15
C GLU A 324 -39.14 40.28 74.58
N SER A 325 -37.82 40.45 74.74
CA SER A 325 -37.20 40.86 76.01
C SER A 325 -37.62 42.27 76.41
N ALA A 326 -37.40 43.26 75.54
CA ALA A 326 -37.77 44.67 75.79
C ALA A 326 -39.27 44.85 76.04
N LYS A 327 -40.13 44.09 75.35
CA LYS A 327 -41.58 44.02 75.58
C LYS A 327 -41.95 43.42 76.95
N SER A 328 -41.13 42.51 77.48
CA SER A 328 -41.30 41.93 78.82
C SER A 328 -40.84 42.89 79.91
N GLU A 329 -39.73 43.59 79.69
CA GLU A 329 -39.26 44.69 80.53
C GLU A 329 -40.27 45.85 80.57
N PHE A 330 -40.85 46.23 79.42
CA PHE A 330 -41.88 47.26 79.35
C PHE A 330 -43.09 46.92 80.22
N LYS A 331 -43.61 45.68 80.14
CA LYS A 331 -44.69 45.22 81.03
C LYS A 331 -44.32 45.24 82.51
N LEU A 332 -43.06 44.97 82.85
CA LEU A 332 -42.57 45.04 84.23
C LEU A 332 -42.49 46.50 84.71
N LEU A 333 -42.10 47.43 83.84
CA LEU A 333 -42.09 48.87 84.12
C LEU A 333 -43.51 49.44 84.23
N GLU A 334 -44.43 49.04 83.34
CA GLU A 334 -45.85 49.37 83.37
C GLU A 334 -46.49 48.93 84.70
N LYS A 335 -46.27 47.67 85.12
CA LYS A 335 -46.73 47.17 86.43
C LYS A 335 -46.15 47.99 87.59
N LYS A 336 -44.83 48.26 87.58
CA LYS A 336 -44.17 49.09 88.60
C LYS A 336 -44.75 50.50 88.64
N MET A 337 -45.05 51.09 87.48
CA MET A 337 -45.66 52.42 87.35
C MET A 337 -47.03 52.44 88.03
N SER A 338 -47.93 51.52 87.69
CA SER A 338 -49.25 51.41 88.34
C SER A 338 -49.17 51.17 89.86
N GLU A 339 -48.17 50.40 90.31
CA GLU A 339 -47.92 50.18 91.74
C GLU A 339 -47.42 51.47 92.43
N THR A 340 -46.52 52.23 91.81
CA THR A 340 -46.09 53.53 92.32
C THR A 340 -47.18 54.61 92.26
N GLU A 341 -48.05 54.61 91.25
CA GLU A 341 -49.21 55.51 91.17
C GLU A 341 -50.22 55.23 92.30
N LYS A 342 -50.48 53.95 92.59
CA LYS A 342 -51.31 53.57 93.73
C LYS A 342 -50.69 54.04 95.05
N VAL A 343 -49.40 53.74 95.29
CA VAL A 343 -48.70 54.20 96.50
C VAL A 343 -48.69 55.73 96.60
N LEU A 344 -48.53 56.44 95.48
CA LEU A 344 -48.61 57.91 95.44
C LEU A 344 -50.01 58.40 95.83
N LYS A 345 -51.07 57.81 95.28
CA LYS A 345 -52.47 58.14 95.62
C LYS A 345 -52.77 57.88 97.09
N ASP A 346 -52.36 56.73 97.62
CA ASP A 346 -52.52 56.37 99.04
C ASP A 346 -51.75 57.37 99.95
N LYS A 347 -50.59 57.87 99.50
CA LYS A 347 -49.82 58.92 100.19
C LYS A 347 -50.48 60.30 100.11
N THR A 348 -51.03 60.68 98.95
CA THR A 348 -51.76 61.95 98.77
C THR A 348 -53.00 61.98 99.65
N GLN A 349 -53.83 60.93 99.63
CA GLN A 349 -55.00 60.84 100.51
C GLN A 349 -54.61 60.98 101.99
N LYS A 350 -53.55 60.29 102.42
CA LYS A 350 -53.05 60.41 103.80
C LYS A 350 -52.50 61.81 104.11
N ASN A 351 -51.94 62.52 103.14
CA ASN A 351 -51.54 63.92 103.31
C ASN A 351 -52.77 64.84 103.46
N ASP A 352 -53.85 64.58 102.74
CA ASP A 352 -55.11 65.35 102.81
C ASP A 352 -55.93 65.03 104.08
N GLU A 353 -55.77 63.83 104.63
CA GLU A 353 -56.20 63.46 105.99
C GLU A 353 -55.41 64.25 107.04
N LEU A 354 -54.08 64.15 107.03
CA LEU A 354 -53.22 64.90 107.96
C LEU A 354 -53.39 66.43 107.85
N SER A 355 -53.67 66.95 106.65
CA SER A 355 -53.94 68.39 106.45
C SER A 355 -55.25 68.82 107.11
N ARG A 356 -56.27 67.95 107.14
CA ARG A 356 -57.52 68.18 107.89
C ARG A 356 -57.28 68.05 109.39
N ASP A 357 -56.56 67.03 109.85
CA ASP A 357 -56.20 66.88 111.26
C ASP A 357 -55.45 68.12 111.80
N ILE A 358 -54.56 68.70 110.99
CA ILE A 358 -53.83 69.95 111.31
C ILE A 358 -54.78 71.16 111.40
N ILE A 359 -55.78 71.26 110.51
CA ILE A 359 -56.79 72.33 110.55
C ILE A 359 -57.67 72.18 111.81
N ASP A 360 -58.18 70.98 112.09
CA ASP A 360 -58.99 70.69 113.26
C ASP A 360 -58.23 70.92 114.58
N ALA A 361 -56.96 70.53 114.64
CA ALA A 361 -56.08 70.79 115.77
C ALA A 361 -55.81 72.29 115.95
N LYS A 362 -55.65 73.04 114.86
CA LYS A 362 -55.48 74.49 114.90
C LYS A 362 -56.76 75.20 115.38
N CYS A 363 -57.93 74.81 114.89
CA CYS A 363 -59.20 75.35 115.37
C CYS A 363 -59.40 75.10 116.87
N LYS A 364 -59.12 73.88 117.36
CA LYS A 364 -59.15 73.57 118.81
C LYS A 364 -58.13 74.38 119.62
N ALA A 365 -56.94 74.67 119.07
CA ALA A 365 -55.97 75.55 119.71
C ALA A 365 -56.47 77.01 119.79
N GLU A 366 -57.15 77.51 118.74
CA GLU A 366 -57.78 78.83 118.75
C GLU A 366 -58.98 78.90 119.71
N GLU A 367 -59.79 77.83 119.82
CA GLU A 367 -60.85 77.69 120.84
C GLU A 367 -60.29 77.71 122.27
N PHE A 368 -59.24 76.93 122.55
CA PHE A 368 -58.60 76.91 123.87
C PHE A 368 -57.96 78.26 124.21
N GLU A 369 -57.35 78.96 123.26
CA GLU A 369 -56.81 80.31 123.48
C GLU A 369 -57.92 81.36 123.70
N GLN A 370 -59.12 81.17 123.12
CA GLN A 370 -60.29 81.99 123.41
C GLN A 370 -60.87 81.74 124.81
N GLU A 371 -61.10 80.49 125.24
CA GLU A 371 -61.58 80.23 126.61
C GLU A 371 -60.49 80.57 127.65
N LYS A 372 -59.20 80.43 127.34
CA LYS A 372 -58.09 80.97 128.15
C LYS A 372 -58.25 82.48 128.35
N LYS A 373 -58.40 83.26 127.28
CA LYS A 373 -58.66 84.72 127.40
C LYS A 373 -59.95 85.03 128.15
N ARG A 374 -60.99 84.18 128.04
CA ARG A 374 -62.23 84.33 128.80
C ARG A 374 -62.03 84.04 130.29
N LEU A 375 -61.19 83.06 130.63
CA LEU A 375 -60.79 82.72 132.00
C LEU A 375 -59.90 83.82 132.60
N GLU A 376 -58.93 84.35 131.84
CA GLU A 376 -58.12 85.52 132.21
C GLU A 376 -59.01 86.75 132.50
N ASN A 377 -60.03 87.01 131.66
CA ASN A 377 -61.01 88.07 131.91
C ASN A 377 -61.91 87.80 133.14
N LYS A 378 -62.33 86.55 133.38
CA LYS A 378 -63.05 86.17 134.61
C LYS A 378 -62.17 86.40 135.84
N VAL A 379 -60.90 85.98 135.80
CA VAL A 379 -59.92 86.20 136.88
C VAL A 379 -59.72 87.70 137.12
N SER A 380 -59.50 88.51 136.09
CA SER A 380 -59.35 89.97 136.25
C SER A 380 -60.61 90.64 136.84
N ASN A 381 -61.81 90.13 136.54
CA ASN A 381 -63.04 90.61 137.17
C ASN A 381 -63.16 90.14 138.62
N PHE A 382 -62.81 88.90 138.96
CA PHE A 382 -62.74 88.44 140.35
C PHE A 382 -61.65 89.17 141.15
N GLU A 383 -60.51 89.54 140.55
CA GLU A 383 -59.49 90.38 141.18
C GLU A 383 -60.03 91.79 141.49
N LYS A 384 -60.78 92.40 140.56
CA LYS A 384 -61.49 93.66 140.82
C LYS A 384 -62.52 93.50 141.92
N GLU A 385 -63.36 92.46 141.90
CA GLU A 385 -64.31 92.19 142.98
C GLU A 385 -63.61 91.97 144.32
N ILE A 386 -62.45 91.30 144.35
CA ILE A 386 -61.63 91.10 145.56
C ILE A 386 -61.04 92.43 146.04
N VAL A 387 -60.62 93.33 145.16
CA VAL A 387 -60.19 94.69 145.53
C VAL A 387 -61.37 95.51 146.07
N ASP A 388 -62.53 95.42 145.42
CA ASP A 388 -63.75 96.13 145.81
C ASP A 388 -64.32 95.60 147.15
N LEU A 389 -64.23 94.28 147.38
CA LEU A 389 -64.56 93.61 148.64
C LEU A 389 -63.52 93.93 149.73
N LYS A 390 -62.22 94.05 149.41
CA LYS A 390 -61.21 94.55 150.36
C LYS A 390 -61.42 96.03 150.70
N ALA A 391 -61.85 96.86 149.75
CA ALA A 391 -62.20 98.25 150.01
C ALA A 391 -63.46 98.37 150.88
N LYS A 392 -64.49 97.55 150.61
CA LYS A 392 -65.68 97.40 151.46
C LYS A 392 -65.30 96.89 152.85
N LEU A 393 -64.40 95.89 152.96
CA LEU A 393 -63.87 95.37 154.22
C LEU A 393 -63.15 96.47 155.01
N HIS A 394 -62.21 97.19 154.40
CA HIS A 394 -61.51 98.32 155.05
C HIS A 394 -62.48 99.41 155.52
N LYS A 395 -63.54 99.71 154.75
CA LYS A 395 -64.59 100.64 155.17
C LYS A 395 -65.37 100.11 156.39
N LEU A 396 -65.73 98.83 156.37
CA LEU A 396 -66.37 98.13 157.50
C LEU A 396 -65.45 98.06 158.73
N GLU A 397 -64.14 97.89 158.54
CA GLU A 397 -63.12 97.87 159.59
C GLU A 397 -62.94 99.26 160.22
N ALA A 398 -62.99 100.33 159.41
CA ALA A 398 -62.98 101.72 159.88
C ALA A 398 -64.28 102.09 160.62
N ASP A 399 -65.44 101.65 160.13
CA ASP A 399 -66.72 101.85 160.82
C ASP A 399 -66.83 100.99 162.10
N LYS A 400 -66.19 99.81 162.15
CA LYS A 400 -65.98 98.97 163.34
C LYS A 400 -65.04 99.63 164.36
N GLN A 401 -63.99 100.36 163.92
CA GLN A 401 -63.18 101.20 164.80
C GLN A 401 -63.99 102.40 165.35
N ARG A 402 -64.79 103.08 164.51
CA ARG A 402 -65.71 104.15 164.94
C ARG A 402 -66.75 103.65 165.94
N ALA A 403 -67.27 102.43 165.76
CA ALA A 403 -68.19 101.80 166.70
C ALA A 403 -67.51 101.54 168.06
N ARG A 404 -66.29 100.99 168.07
CA ARG A 404 -65.50 100.79 169.30
C ARG A 404 -65.21 102.10 170.03
N MET A 405 -64.92 103.20 169.33
CA MET A 405 -64.74 104.52 169.94
C MET A 405 -66.03 105.11 170.55
N LYS A 406 -67.21 104.55 170.25
CA LYS A 406 -68.50 105.00 170.81
C LYS A 406 -69.08 104.08 171.88
N SER A 407 -68.49 102.91 172.16
CA SER A 407 -69.15 101.85 172.95
C SER A 407 -68.53 101.55 174.32
N SER A 408 -67.66 102.41 174.87
CA SER A 408 -67.07 102.19 176.21
C SER A 408 -66.68 103.48 176.95
N VAL A 409 -67.52 104.52 176.87
CA VAL A 409 -67.59 105.54 177.93
C VAL A 409 -68.69 105.09 178.89
N VAL A 410 -68.31 104.60 180.08
CA VAL A 410 -69.22 104.14 181.13
C VAL A 410 -68.86 104.86 182.43
N PRO A 411 -69.82 105.53 183.11
CA PRO A 411 -69.57 106.19 184.39
C PRO A 411 -70.23 105.48 185.58
N THR A 412 -69.51 105.39 186.71
CA THR A 412 -70.01 105.52 188.11
C THR A 412 -71.01 104.50 188.69
N TRP A 413 -71.16 104.26 190.01
CA TRP A 413 -70.44 104.61 191.26
C TRP A 413 -70.82 103.55 192.33
N ARG A 414 -69.99 103.39 193.38
CA ARG A 414 -70.08 102.42 194.51
C ARG A 414 -69.78 100.96 194.16
#